data_AF-A0A956WXB1-F1
#
_entry.id   AF-A0A956WXB1-F1
#
_cell.length_a   1.000
_cell.length_b   1.000
_cell.length_c   1.000
_cell.angle_alpha   90.00
_cell.angle_beta   90.00
_cell.angle_gamma   90.00
#
_symmetry.space_group_name_H-M   'P 1'
#
loop_
_entity.id
_entity.type
_entity.pdbx_description
1 polymer ?
#
loop_
_entity_poly.entity_id
_entity_poly.type
_entity_poly.pdbx_seq_one_letter_code
_entity_poly.pdbx_strand_id
1 'polypeptide(L)'
;DPQAKLNGYLEDYANVADGLIELYQLTFDLRWLQSARGLADAMIEHFWDDHNGGFFQTSNDHEALIARPKDFTDNAVPSGNSVAADVLLRLAVLTGDDRYAGYAESILLLLRESMMRFPLGFGRLLGALERDIARPQEIVLIGDPADTRTQALLDEV
;
A
#
# COMPACT_ATOMS: atom_id res chain seq x y z
N ASP A 1 5.78 -0.26 -32.36
CA ASP A 1 5.39 0.06 -30.99
C ASP A 1 6.07 -0.92 -30.06
N PRO A 2 6.93 -0.51 -29.12
CA PRO A 2 7.54 -1.44 -28.19
C PRO A 2 6.48 -1.90 -27.18
N GLN A 3 5.95 -3.10 -27.39
CA GLN A 3 5.15 -3.78 -26.37
C GLN A 3 6.09 -4.26 -25.26
N ALA A 4 5.69 -4.02 -23.99
CA ALA A 4 6.39 -4.59 -22.85
C ALA A 4 6.47 -6.11 -23.02
N LYS A 5 7.68 -6.67 -22.95
CA LYS A 5 7.91 -8.11 -23.15
C LYS A 5 7.64 -8.95 -21.91
N LEU A 6 7.52 -8.30 -20.75
CA LEU A 6 7.41 -8.92 -19.43
C LEU A 6 6.29 -8.24 -18.65
N ASN A 7 5.56 -9.02 -17.86
CA ASN A 7 4.59 -8.47 -16.88
C ASN A 7 5.35 -7.67 -15.81
N GLY A 8 4.72 -6.63 -15.27
CA GLY A 8 5.29 -5.83 -14.19
C GLY A 8 5.54 -6.65 -12.92
N TYR A 9 6.54 -6.24 -12.15
CA TYR A 9 6.86 -6.84 -10.86
C TYR A 9 6.01 -6.20 -9.75
N LEU A 10 5.94 -6.85 -8.59
CA LEU A 10 5.22 -6.33 -7.43
C LEU A 10 5.56 -4.86 -7.12
N GLU A 11 6.84 -4.50 -7.23
CA GLU A 11 7.30 -3.14 -6.95
C GLU A 11 6.67 -2.11 -7.89
N ASP A 12 6.41 -2.46 -9.15
CA ASP A 12 5.77 -1.56 -10.12
C ASP A 12 4.34 -1.26 -9.67
N TYR A 13 3.58 -2.30 -9.30
CA TYR A 13 2.20 -2.15 -8.82
C TYR A 13 2.15 -1.36 -7.52
N ALA A 14 2.99 -1.72 -6.55
CA ALA A 14 3.00 -1.09 -5.23
C ALA A 14 3.37 0.39 -5.29
N ASN A 15 4.43 0.76 -6.01
CA ASN A 15 4.87 2.15 -6.10
C ASN A 15 3.92 3.02 -6.94
N VAL A 16 3.30 2.47 -8.00
CA VAL A 16 2.28 3.22 -8.75
C VAL A 16 1.03 3.41 -7.90
N ALA A 17 0.59 2.39 -7.14
CA ALA A 17 -0.52 2.55 -6.20
C ALA A 17 -0.21 3.61 -5.13
N ASP A 18 1.01 3.63 -4.58
CA ASP A 18 1.44 4.65 -3.61
C ASP A 18 1.32 6.07 -4.19
N GLY A 19 1.86 6.31 -5.37
CA GLY A 19 1.77 7.60 -6.06
C GLY A 19 0.34 8.01 -6.43
N LEU A 20 -0.52 7.04 -6.77
CA LEU A 20 -1.94 7.31 -7.05
C LEU A 20 -2.71 7.72 -5.79
N ILE A 21 -2.36 7.17 -4.63
CA ILE A 21 -2.94 7.62 -3.36
C ILE A 21 -2.48 9.05 -3.05
N GLU A 22 -1.22 9.41 -3.30
CA GLU A 22 -0.76 10.80 -3.18
C GLU A 22 -1.54 11.75 -4.09
N LEU A 23 -1.74 11.38 -5.36
CA LEU A 23 -2.54 12.18 -6.29
C LEU A 23 -3.99 12.35 -5.82
N TYR A 24 -4.59 11.29 -5.26
CA TYR A 24 -5.91 11.38 -4.66
C TYR A 24 -5.92 12.36 -3.47
N GLN A 25 -4.95 12.28 -2.56
CA GLN A 25 -4.90 13.16 -1.38
C GLN A 25 -4.71 14.64 -1.77
N LEU A 26 -4.00 14.92 -2.87
CA LEU A 26 -3.78 16.28 -3.35
C LEU A 26 -4.94 16.87 -4.16
N THR A 27 -5.70 16.02 -4.86
CA THR A 27 -6.69 16.49 -5.84
C THR A 27 -8.14 16.14 -5.48
N PHE A 28 -8.33 15.18 -4.58
CA PHE A 28 -9.60 14.52 -4.29
C PHE A 28 -10.35 13.97 -5.51
N ASP A 29 -9.68 13.79 -6.65
CA ASP A 29 -10.27 13.12 -7.82
C ASP A 29 -10.28 11.61 -7.59
N LEU A 30 -11.49 11.07 -7.42
CA LEU A 30 -11.74 9.66 -7.12
C LEU A 30 -11.15 8.68 -8.15
N ARG A 31 -10.83 9.12 -9.38
CA ARG A 31 -10.21 8.24 -10.38
C ARG A 31 -8.87 7.68 -9.90
N TRP A 32 -8.11 8.47 -9.15
CA TRP A 32 -6.79 8.07 -8.66
C TRP A 32 -6.93 7.02 -7.56
N LEU A 33 -7.86 7.21 -6.64
CA LEU A 33 -8.18 6.22 -5.60
C LEU A 33 -8.70 4.92 -6.22
N GLN A 34 -9.58 5.00 -7.21
CA GLN A 34 -10.08 3.82 -7.93
C GLN A 34 -8.97 3.06 -8.65
N SER A 35 -8.02 3.78 -9.25
CA SER A 35 -6.86 3.17 -9.93
C SER A 35 -5.91 2.51 -8.93
N ALA A 36 -5.66 3.15 -7.78
CA ALA A 36 -4.84 2.58 -6.71
C ALA A 36 -5.46 1.29 -6.15
N ARG A 37 -6.78 1.27 -5.94
CA ARG A 37 -7.52 0.07 -5.53
C ARG A 37 -7.38 -1.06 -6.55
N GLY A 38 -7.54 -0.76 -7.84
CA GLY A 38 -7.38 -1.76 -8.89
C GLY A 38 -5.98 -2.40 -8.91
N LEU A 39 -4.93 -1.61 -8.67
CA LEU A 39 -3.57 -2.13 -8.54
C LEU A 39 -3.38 -2.96 -7.27
N ALA A 40 -3.97 -2.54 -6.14
CA ALA A 40 -3.92 -3.30 -4.89
C ALA A 40 -4.64 -4.65 -5.00
N ASP A 41 -5.82 -4.66 -5.62
CA ASP A 41 -6.57 -5.90 -5.87
C ASP A 41 -5.76 -6.82 -6.81
N ALA A 42 -5.11 -6.29 -7.84
CA ALA A 42 -4.21 -7.05 -8.70
C ALA A 42 -2.98 -7.60 -7.95
N MET A 43 -2.38 -6.83 -7.03
CA MET A 43 -1.31 -7.33 -6.16
C MET A 43 -1.78 -8.56 -5.36
N ILE A 44 -2.96 -8.46 -4.74
CA ILE A 44 -3.57 -9.53 -3.95
C ILE A 44 -3.83 -10.76 -4.81
N GLU A 45 -4.44 -10.60 -5.98
CA GLU A 45 -4.82 -11.71 -6.85
C GLU A 45 -3.60 -12.46 -7.43
N HIS A 46 -2.57 -11.72 -7.85
CA HIS A 46 -1.51 -12.28 -8.68
C HIS A 46 -0.22 -12.58 -7.94
N PHE A 47 0.05 -11.87 -6.84
CA PHE A 47 1.35 -11.90 -6.16
C PHE A 47 1.26 -12.47 -4.75
N TRP A 48 0.08 -12.54 -4.12
CA TRP A 48 -0.02 -13.04 -2.74
C TRP A 48 0.35 -14.51 -2.62
N ASP A 49 1.02 -14.87 -1.53
CA ASP A 49 1.24 -16.26 -1.13
C ASP A 49 0.26 -16.67 -0.03
N ASP A 50 -0.79 -17.39 -0.41
CA ASP A 50 -1.79 -17.93 0.53
C ASP A 50 -1.21 -18.89 1.58
N HIS A 51 -0.02 -19.45 1.36
CA HIS A 51 0.57 -20.44 2.26
C HIS A 51 1.47 -19.80 3.33
N ASN A 52 2.29 -18.81 2.96
CA ASN A 52 3.30 -18.23 3.85
C ASN A 52 3.13 -16.72 4.10
N GLY A 53 2.13 -16.08 3.49
CA GLY A 53 1.90 -14.64 3.58
C GLY A 53 2.94 -13.80 2.83
N GLY A 54 2.62 -12.53 2.61
CA GLY A 54 3.43 -11.64 1.79
C GLY A 54 3.36 -11.95 0.31
N PHE A 55 3.95 -11.07 -0.48
CA PHE A 55 3.87 -11.07 -1.93
C PHE A 55 5.15 -11.58 -2.59
N PHE A 56 4.98 -12.40 -3.63
CA PHE A 56 6.02 -12.75 -4.58
C PHE A 56 6.43 -11.54 -5.41
N GLN A 57 7.68 -11.50 -5.89
CA GLN A 57 8.13 -10.42 -6.77
C GLN A 57 7.47 -10.49 -8.16
N THR A 58 7.19 -11.70 -8.65
CA THR A 58 6.61 -11.93 -9.98
C THR A 58 5.17 -12.41 -9.86
N SER A 59 4.34 -12.06 -10.85
CA SER A 59 2.94 -12.48 -10.96
C SER A 59 2.80 -14.00 -11.17
N ASN A 60 1.63 -14.56 -10.85
CA ASN A 60 1.29 -15.97 -11.09
C ASN A 60 1.09 -16.32 -12.58
N ASP A 61 0.95 -15.30 -13.44
CA ASP A 61 0.86 -15.41 -14.90
C ASP A 61 2.19 -15.10 -15.62
N HIS A 62 3.28 -14.93 -14.87
CA HIS A 62 4.61 -14.73 -15.44
C HIS A 62 5.15 -16.03 -16.06
N GLU A 63 6.27 -15.93 -16.79
CA GLU A 63 6.96 -17.13 -17.28
C GLU A 63 7.18 -18.13 -16.12
N ALA A 64 7.03 -19.43 -16.39
CA ALA A 64 7.12 -20.47 -15.36
C ALA A 64 8.54 -20.52 -14.78
N LEU A 65 8.75 -19.80 -13.67
CA LEU A 65 10.02 -19.76 -12.96
C LEU A 65 10.20 -21.00 -12.08
N ILE A 66 11.46 -21.44 -11.94
CA ILE A 66 11.84 -22.54 -11.04
C ILE A 66 11.53 -22.19 -9.57
N ALA A 67 11.62 -20.91 -9.21
CA ALA A 67 11.23 -20.37 -7.91
C ALA A 67 10.68 -18.95 -8.08
N ARG A 68 9.65 -18.60 -7.30
CA ARG A 68 9.14 -17.23 -7.18
C ARG A 68 9.67 -16.64 -5.87
N PRO A 69 10.71 -15.81 -5.90
CA PRO A 69 11.24 -15.19 -4.69
C PRO A 69 10.27 -14.15 -4.14
N LYS A 70 10.41 -13.88 -2.84
CA LYS A 70 9.83 -12.71 -2.17
C LYS A 70 10.98 -11.83 -1.72
N ASP A 71 10.83 -10.53 -1.91
CA ASP A 71 11.75 -9.54 -1.36
C ASP A 71 11.04 -8.73 -0.29
N PHE A 72 11.68 -8.67 0.87
CA PHE A 72 11.14 -8.07 2.09
C PHE A 72 12.05 -6.99 2.65
N THR A 73 13.30 -6.88 2.18
CA THR A 73 14.29 -6.02 2.80
C THR A 73 14.39 -4.72 2.02
N ASP A 74 14.14 -3.62 2.72
CA ASP A 74 14.38 -2.27 2.22
C ASP A 74 15.90 -2.08 2.08
N ASN A 75 16.34 -1.73 0.87
CA ASN A 75 17.75 -1.47 0.56
C ASN A 75 17.88 0.00 0.11
N ALA A 76 18.48 0.25 -1.06
CA ALA A 76 18.52 1.60 -1.64
C ALA A 76 17.10 2.14 -1.95
N VAL A 77 16.14 1.23 -2.16
CA VAL A 77 14.72 1.50 -2.32
C VAL A 77 13.91 0.59 -1.38
N PRO A 78 12.69 0.99 -0.98
CA PRO A 78 11.79 0.11 -0.25
C PRO A 78 11.46 -1.17 -1.03
N SER A 79 11.31 -2.28 -0.33
CA SER A 79 10.86 -3.54 -0.94
C SER A 79 9.39 -3.42 -1.39
N GLY A 80 9.02 -4.16 -2.43
CA GLY A 80 7.62 -4.21 -2.89
C GLY A 80 6.65 -4.62 -1.79
N ASN A 81 7.05 -5.52 -0.88
CA ASN A 81 6.24 -5.90 0.28
C ASN A 81 6.07 -4.76 1.29
N SER A 82 7.13 -3.99 1.55
CA SER A 82 7.06 -2.84 2.47
C SER A 82 6.15 -1.75 1.94
N VAL A 83 6.24 -1.44 0.64
CA VAL A 83 5.35 -0.46 -0.01
C VAL A 83 3.92 -0.98 -0.05
N ALA A 84 3.71 -2.25 -0.43
CA ALA A 84 2.39 -2.86 -0.47
C ALA A 84 1.70 -2.83 0.91
N ALA A 85 2.41 -3.16 2.00
CA ALA A 85 1.84 -3.11 3.35
C ALA A 85 1.33 -1.70 3.71
N ASP A 86 2.13 -0.66 3.45
CA ASP A 86 1.71 0.73 3.71
C ASP A 86 0.54 1.16 2.80
N VAL A 87 0.60 0.84 1.51
CA VAL A 87 -0.50 1.10 0.55
C VAL A 87 -1.80 0.45 0.99
N LEU A 88 -1.75 -0.81 1.43
CA LEU A 88 -2.93 -1.55 1.88
C LEU A 88 -3.52 -0.96 3.16
N LEU A 89 -2.70 -0.55 4.14
CA LEU A 89 -3.20 0.16 5.32
C LEU A 89 -3.88 1.48 4.95
N ARG A 90 -3.28 2.26 4.05
CA ARG A 90 -3.86 3.52 3.56
C ARG A 90 -5.19 3.27 2.84
N LEU A 91 -5.26 2.25 2.00
CA LEU A 91 -6.51 1.88 1.30
C LEU A 91 -7.60 1.39 2.26
N ALA A 92 -7.25 0.64 3.30
CA ALA A 92 -8.22 0.21 4.32
C ALA A 92 -8.93 1.42 4.93
N VAL A 93 -8.17 2.44 5.32
CA VAL A 93 -8.70 3.70 5.88
C VAL A 93 -9.52 4.47 4.85
N LEU A 94 -8.97 4.69 3.66
CA LEU A 94 -9.62 5.52 2.62
C LEU A 94 -10.90 4.90 2.03
N THR A 95 -11.08 3.58 2.17
CA THR A 95 -12.18 2.86 1.53
C THR A 95 -13.13 2.17 2.51
N GLY A 96 -12.69 1.95 3.75
CA GLY A 96 -13.40 1.13 4.73
C GLY A 96 -13.37 -0.38 4.41
N ASP A 97 -12.55 -0.84 3.47
CA ASP A 97 -12.39 -2.27 3.16
C ASP A 97 -11.30 -2.90 4.03
N ASP A 98 -11.73 -3.49 5.16
CA ASP A 98 -10.86 -4.11 6.16
C ASP A 98 -10.02 -5.28 5.61
N ARG A 99 -10.36 -5.84 4.43
CA ARG A 99 -9.53 -6.89 3.81
C ARG A 99 -8.11 -6.40 3.58
N TYR A 100 -7.94 -5.13 3.17
CA TYR A 100 -6.62 -4.56 2.92
C TYR A 100 -5.78 -4.53 4.21
N ALA A 101 -6.38 -4.14 5.34
CA ALA A 101 -5.70 -4.17 6.63
C ALA A 101 -5.25 -5.59 7.00
N GLY A 102 -6.10 -6.60 6.78
CA GLY A 102 -5.75 -8.01 7.04
C GLY A 102 -4.51 -8.49 6.26
N TYR A 103 -4.38 -8.12 4.98
CA TYR A 103 -3.18 -8.45 4.19
C TYR A 103 -1.93 -7.71 4.70
N ALA A 104 -2.07 -6.42 5.04
CA ALA A 104 -0.96 -5.64 5.58
C ALA A 104 -0.48 -6.17 6.94
N GLU A 105 -1.41 -6.45 7.86
CA GLU A 105 -1.13 -7.05 9.17
C GLU A 105 -0.41 -8.39 9.02
N SER A 106 -0.80 -9.22 8.06
CA SER A 106 -0.11 -10.48 7.79
C SER A 106 1.36 -10.28 7.39
N ILE A 107 1.70 -9.20 6.65
CA ILE A 107 3.10 -8.87 6.31
C ILE A 107 3.84 -8.37 7.56
N LEU A 108 3.23 -7.50 8.34
CA LEU A 108 3.80 -6.96 9.58
C LEU A 108 4.13 -8.09 10.57
N LEU A 109 3.22 -9.04 10.74
CA LEU A 109 3.40 -10.21 11.61
C LEU A 109 4.48 -11.15 11.09
N LEU A 110 4.50 -11.40 9.76
CA LEU A 110 5.52 -12.23 9.12
C LEU A 110 6.94 -11.69 9.37
N LEU A 111 7.10 -10.37 9.35
CA LEU A 111 8.42 -9.71 9.44
C LEU A 111 8.73 -9.15 10.84
N ARG A 112 7.87 -9.40 11.84
CA ARG A 112 8.01 -8.89 13.22
C ARG A 112 9.40 -9.14 13.81
N GLU A 113 9.86 -10.39 13.82
CA GLU A 113 11.17 -10.75 14.38
C GLU A 113 12.32 -10.12 13.60
N SER A 114 12.20 -10.02 12.28
CA SER A 114 13.20 -9.41 11.41
C SER A 114 13.31 -7.90 11.66
N MET A 115 12.18 -7.20 11.78
CA MET A 115 12.15 -5.78 12.13
C MET A 115 12.78 -5.49 13.49
N MET A 116 12.55 -6.35 14.49
CA MET A 116 13.15 -6.19 15.81
C MET A 116 14.67 -6.43 15.81
N ARG A 117 15.15 -7.40 15.01
CA ARG A 117 16.58 -7.76 14.98
C ARG A 117 17.40 -6.90 14.03
N PHE A 118 16.82 -6.42 12.93
CA PHE A 118 17.52 -5.65 11.89
C PHE A 118 16.66 -4.48 11.37
N PRO A 119 16.32 -3.49 12.21
CA PRO A 119 15.35 -2.44 11.85
C PRO A 119 15.76 -1.58 10.65
N LEU A 120 17.07 -1.38 10.42
CA LEU A 120 17.57 -0.56 9.31
C LEU A 120 17.23 -1.11 7.92
N GLY A 121 16.92 -2.41 7.81
CA GLY A 121 16.49 -3.04 6.56
C GLY A 121 14.98 -3.02 6.33
N PHE A 122 14.21 -2.29 7.14
CA PHE A 122 12.74 -2.29 7.09
C PHE A 122 12.14 -0.90 7.30
N GLY A 123 12.82 0.16 6.84
CA GLY A 123 12.42 1.55 7.08
C GLY A 123 10.98 1.89 6.66
N ARG A 124 10.54 1.50 5.45
CA ARG A 124 9.17 1.75 4.99
C ARG A 124 8.17 0.87 5.74
N LEU A 125 8.52 -0.38 6.00
CA LEU A 125 7.65 -1.30 6.74
C LEU A 125 7.47 -0.90 8.22
N LEU A 126 8.51 -0.35 8.85
CA LEU A 126 8.42 0.25 10.19
C LEU A 126 7.51 1.48 10.20
N GLY A 127 7.51 2.27 9.12
CA GLY A 127 6.53 3.34 8.92
C GLY A 127 5.10 2.79 8.79
N ALA A 128 4.91 1.69 8.07
CA ALA A 128 3.62 1.00 8.00
C ALA A 128 3.17 0.49 9.38
N LEU A 129 4.09 -0.09 10.16
CA LEU A 129 3.83 -0.55 11.53
C LEU A 129 3.46 0.61 12.45
N GLU A 130 4.15 1.75 12.35
CA GLU A 130 3.84 2.94 13.12
C GLU A 130 2.44 3.45 12.79
N ARG A 131 2.06 3.50 11.51
CA ARG A 131 0.70 3.86 11.08
C ARG A 131 -0.38 2.92 11.65
N ASP A 132 -0.13 1.62 11.60
CA ASP A 132 -1.03 0.59 12.12
C ASP A 132 -1.26 0.75 13.64
N ILE A 133 -0.16 0.94 14.38
CA ILE A 133 -0.21 1.13 15.84
C ILE A 133 -0.85 2.47 16.21
N ALA A 134 -0.51 3.54 15.49
CA ALA A 134 -0.97 4.90 15.79
C ALA A 134 -2.49 5.04 15.63
N ARG A 135 -3.11 4.24 14.75
CA ARG A 135 -4.53 4.29 14.36
C ARG A 135 -4.96 5.69 13.88
N PRO A 136 -5.07 5.93 12.56
CA PRO A 136 -5.35 7.26 12.05
C PRO A 136 -6.65 7.83 12.62
N GLN A 137 -6.61 9.12 12.98
CA GLN A 137 -7.80 9.87 13.37
C GLN A 137 -8.43 10.48 12.14
N GLU A 138 -9.71 10.20 11.92
CA GLU A 138 -10.49 10.78 10.83
C GLU A 138 -11.33 11.95 11.34
N ILE A 139 -11.20 13.10 10.67
CA ILE A 139 -12.01 14.29 10.94
C ILE A 139 -12.87 14.55 9.71
N VAL A 140 -14.19 14.53 9.88
CA VAL A 140 -15.15 14.81 8.81
C VAL A 140 -15.82 16.16 9.08
N LEU A 141 -15.60 17.12 8.19
CA LEU A 141 -16.29 18.41 8.21
C LEU A 141 -17.51 18.37 7.30
N ILE A 142 -18.70 18.60 7.87
CA ILE A 142 -19.97 18.63 7.12
C ILE A 142 -20.57 20.02 7.24
N GLY A 143 -20.68 20.71 6.11
CA GLY A 143 -21.24 22.06 6.04
C GLY A 143 -21.33 22.55 4.60
N ASP A 144 -22.04 23.67 4.40
CA ASP A 144 -22.01 24.38 3.12
C ASP A 144 -20.60 24.96 2.92
N PRO A 145 -19.90 24.66 1.81
CA PRO A 145 -18.59 25.23 1.53
C PRO A 145 -18.59 26.77 1.48
N ALA A 146 -19.73 27.41 1.22
CA ALA A 146 -19.83 28.88 1.22
C ALA A 146 -20.12 29.48 2.62
N ASP A 147 -20.47 28.66 3.63
CA ASP A 147 -20.71 29.14 5.00
C ASP A 147 -19.38 29.50 5.66
N THR A 148 -19.29 30.72 6.22
CA THR A 148 -18.10 31.24 6.89
C THR A 148 -17.66 30.38 8.07
N ARG A 149 -18.59 29.66 8.72
CA ARG A 149 -18.27 28.71 9.81
C ARG A 149 -17.59 27.45 9.30
N THR A 150 -18.00 26.96 8.12
CA THR A 150 -17.35 25.82 7.46
C THR A 150 -15.94 26.21 7.03
N GLN A 151 -15.77 27.40 6.45
CA GLN A 151 -14.46 27.93 6.06
C GLN A 151 -13.54 28.12 7.27
N ALA A 152 -14.04 28.67 8.38
CA ALA A 152 -13.26 28.82 9.60
C ALA A 152 -12.79 27.48 10.18
N LEU A 153 -13.55 26.40 10.02
CA LEU A 153 -13.11 25.07 10.43
C LEU A 153 -12.04 24.51 9.49
N LEU A 154 -12.15 24.75 8.18
CA LEU A 154 -11.15 24.31 7.19
C LEU A 154 -9.78 24.97 7.40
N ASP A 155 -9.72 26.17 7.98
CA ASP A 155 -8.46 26.86 8.28
C ASP A 155 -7.74 26.30 9.53
N GLU A 156 -8.43 25.54 10.38
CA GLU A 156 -7.92 25.03 11.66
C GLU A 156 -7.42 23.57 11.59
N VAL A 157 -7.73 22.84 10.52
CA VAL A 157 -7.31 21.44 10.27
C VAL A 157 -6.33 21.35 9.12
#